data_AF-A0A539EGT4-F1
#
_entry.id   AF-A0A539EGT4-F1
#
_cell.length_a   1.000
_cell.length_b   1.000
_cell.length_c   1.000
_cell.angle_alpha   90.00
_cell.angle_beta   90.00
_cell.angle_gamma   90.00
#
_symmetry.space_group_name_H-M   'P 1'
#
loop_
_entity.id
_entity.type
_entity.pdbx_description
1 polymer ?
#
loop_
_entity_poly.entity_id
_entity_poly.type
_entity_poly.pdbx_seq_one_letter_code
_entity_poly.pdbx_strand_id
1 'polypeptide(L)'
;YLNGSTAIIGSAITSTVNISASSLGMGGSEYGIFISSGRVIVGNGGSLTLTGTGGGLYSSTGSGNYGIALTSAIFTAGNGGSTTNTITLSGIGGTGSGGNHNGINIATAIGINLNGSGNSDTATFLNCHGGLGGSTNIGVNFTAPLTLVRGTLQFTNTTGGGSGSATDNYGLQLSGVAVTAPTILGGDIYGGPGSGTNYGLYLNGAGAILGSSTTNLIDMSAGSLGMGGSEHGILISAGSVVVNTSGTMLLTGIGGGLYSSSGSSNYGISFASSAKLTGGAITLNGTGGTGYIGLGGGHYGINLQNVAITSGAGGSTTNTVVITGAGGVGNSGSNYGVYVGGSLNISLNGTGNSDTLTFLNCVGGTGGPTNIGVDFTSAFALAHGTLLFTSVIGGGSGTANNYGIYINGSNVSVTAPAIIGTDILGGPGSGNNYGLYISGSTAVLGGTGTTRMSMSASSLGMGSNEAGIVICGR
;
A
#
# COMPACT_ATOMS: atom_id res chain seq x y z
N TYR A 1 31.85 -7.48 -8.97
CA TYR A 1 32.11 -7.12 -7.56
C TYR A 1 32.90 -5.82 -7.53
N LEU A 2 32.40 -4.77 -6.87
CA LEU A 2 33.16 -3.56 -6.58
C LEU A 2 33.37 -3.48 -5.07
N ASN A 3 34.62 -3.49 -4.62
CA ASN A 3 34.97 -3.45 -3.20
C ASN A 3 35.90 -2.29 -2.89
N GLY A 4 35.63 -1.58 -1.81
CA GLY A 4 36.43 -0.47 -1.30
C GLY A 4 35.97 0.88 -1.83
N SER A 5 36.10 1.90 -0.97
CA SER A 5 35.70 3.29 -1.26
C SER A 5 36.47 3.96 -2.40
N THR A 6 37.61 3.39 -2.79
CA THR A 6 38.43 3.82 -3.92
C THR A 6 38.10 3.13 -5.24
N ALA A 7 37.27 2.07 -5.22
CA ALA A 7 36.82 1.41 -6.44
C ALA A 7 35.73 2.25 -7.12
N ILE A 8 36.04 2.79 -8.29
CA ILE A 8 35.15 3.67 -9.05
C ILE A 8 34.98 3.12 -10.47
N ILE A 9 33.73 3.02 -10.93
CA ILE A 9 33.41 2.89 -12.35
C ILE A 9 32.89 4.24 -12.85
N GLY A 10 33.48 4.72 -13.95
CA GLY A 10 33.11 5.98 -14.58
C GLY A 10 33.72 7.22 -13.90
N SER A 11 33.28 8.39 -14.34
CA SER A 11 33.82 9.71 -13.96
C SER A 11 32.87 10.83 -14.37
N ALA A 12 33.21 12.08 -14.04
CA ALA A 12 32.41 13.26 -14.40
C ALA A 12 32.31 13.53 -15.91
N ILE A 13 33.13 12.88 -16.74
CA ILE A 13 33.04 12.96 -18.21
C ILE A 13 32.35 11.73 -18.84
N THR A 14 31.98 10.74 -18.02
CA THR A 14 31.34 9.51 -18.52
C THR A 14 29.87 9.78 -18.82
N SER A 15 29.44 9.66 -20.07
CA SER A 15 28.04 9.85 -20.44
C SER A 15 27.16 8.65 -20.10
N THR A 16 27.70 7.44 -20.10
CA THR A 16 26.92 6.22 -19.87
C THR A 16 27.72 5.16 -19.14
N VAL A 17 27.09 4.53 -18.15
CA VAL A 17 27.51 3.25 -17.59
C VAL A 17 26.34 2.29 -17.74
N ASN A 18 26.52 1.21 -18.50
CA ASN A 18 25.53 0.15 -18.63
C ASN A 18 26.20 -1.19 -18.34
N ILE A 19 25.84 -1.82 -17.21
CA ILE A 19 26.44 -3.07 -16.77
C ILE A 19 25.33 -4.10 -16.60
N SER A 20 25.50 -5.26 -17.23
CA SER A 20 24.69 -6.45 -16.99
C SER A 20 25.58 -7.57 -16.48
N ALA A 21 25.24 -8.19 -15.35
CA ALA A 21 26.01 -9.28 -14.77
C ALA A 21 25.12 -10.33 -14.09
N SER A 22 25.57 -11.59 -14.12
CA SER A 22 24.87 -12.73 -13.54
C SER A 22 25.82 -13.65 -12.76
N SER A 23 25.35 -14.30 -11.70
CA SER A 23 26.08 -15.41 -11.08
C SER A 23 25.57 -16.76 -11.60
N LEU A 24 26.50 -17.67 -11.89
CA LEU A 24 26.22 -19.09 -12.16
C LEU A 24 26.54 -19.98 -10.94
N GLY A 25 26.86 -19.38 -9.79
CA GLY A 25 27.17 -20.11 -8.58
C GLY A 25 26.01 -21.00 -8.13
N MET A 26 26.33 -22.09 -7.44
CA MET A 26 25.38 -23.13 -7.04
C MET A 26 25.11 -23.09 -5.52
N GLY A 27 25.64 -22.10 -4.79
CA GLY A 27 25.51 -21.98 -3.35
C GLY A 27 24.43 -21.00 -2.92
N GLY A 28 24.63 -20.45 -1.72
CA GLY A 28 23.96 -19.24 -1.26
C GLY A 28 24.86 -18.01 -1.44
N SER A 29 24.29 -16.81 -1.29
CA SER A 29 24.99 -15.52 -1.49
C SER A 29 25.50 -15.31 -2.92
N GLU A 30 24.77 -15.83 -3.90
CA GLU A 30 25.13 -15.73 -5.31
C GLU A 30 24.55 -14.45 -5.93
N TYR A 31 25.41 -13.45 -6.12
CA TYR A 31 25.00 -12.11 -6.56
C TYR A 31 25.30 -11.86 -8.04
N GLY A 32 24.34 -11.30 -8.78
CA GLY A 32 24.60 -10.80 -10.14
C GLY A 32 25.55 -9.60 -10.13
N ILE A 33 25.19 -8.58 -9.37
CA ILE A 33 26.04 -7.42 -9.07
C ILE A 33 26.17 -7.28 -7.56
N PHE A 34 27.41 -7.14 -7.08
CA PHE A 34 27.69 -6.81 -5.69
C PHE A 34 28.58 -5.57 -5.60
N ILE A 35 28.09 -4.53 -4.92
CA ILE A 35 28.85 -3.30 -4.63
C ILE A 35 28.97 -3.17 -3.12
N SER A 36 30.20 -3.35 -2.63
CA SER A 36 30.59 -3.18 -1.23
C SER A 36 31.48 -1.97 -1.07
N SER A 37 30.90 -0.82 -0.73
CA SER A 37 31.52 0.50 -0.60
C SER A 37 32.06 1.15 -1.88
N GLY A 38 31.88 0.51 -3.04
CA GLY A 38 32.29 1.07 -4.34
C GLY A 38 31.40 2.20 -4.86
N ARG A 39 31.88 2.89 -5.89
CA ARG A 39 31.20 4.03 -6.52
C ARG A 39 30.97 3.82 -8.01
N VAL A 40 29.84 4.31 -8.52
CA VAL A 40 29.55 4.36 -9.96
C VAL A 40 29.14 5.78 -10.32
N ILE A 41 29.83 6.39 -11.28
CA ILE A 41 29.75 7.82 -11.57
C ILE A 41 29.52 8.05 -13.06
N VAL A 42 28.51 8.85 -13.39
CA VAL A 42 28.30 9.44 -14.72
C VAL A 42 28.23 10.96 -14.61
N GLY A 43 28.65 11.64 -15.68
CA GLY A 43 28.65 13.09 -15.82
C GLY A 43 27.26 13.69 -16.00
N ASN A 44 27.22 14.97 -16.33
CA ASN A 44 25.97 15.71 -16.59
C ASN A 44 25.24 15.20 -17.82
N GLY A 45 23.94 14.93 -17.66
CA GLY A 45 23.12 14.29 -18.69
C GLY A 45 23.40 12.79 -18.80
N GLY A 46 24.13 12.24 -17.84
CA GLY A 46 24.59 10.87 -17.88
C GLY A 46 23.52 9.87 -17.44
N SER A 47 23.60 8.67 -18.01
CA SER A 47 22.74 7.53 -17.66
C SER A 47 23.54 6.39 -17.06
N LEU A 48 23.12 5.93 -15.88
CA LEU A 48 23.69 4.80 -15.18
C LEU A 48 22.63 3.69 -15.12
N THR A 49 22.91 2.54 -15.71
CA THR A 49 22.04 1.35 -15.67
C THR A 49 22.81 0.14 -15.18
N LEU A 50 22.31 -0.50 -14.13
CA LEU A 50 22.82 -1.78 -13.62
C LEU A 50 21.74 -2.85 -13.69
N THR A 51 22.04 -3.98 -14.32
CA THR A 51 21.18 -5.16 -14.41
C THR A 51 21.88 -6.36 -13.80
N GLY A 52 21.31 -6.93 -12.74
CA GLY A 52 21.90 -8.05 -12.01
C GLY A 52 20.96 -9.25 -11.93
N THR A 53 21.49 -10.46 -12.13
CA THR A 53 20.76 -11.72 -11.91
C THR A 53 21.49 -12.64 -10.93
N GLY A 54 20.82 -13.03 -9.84
CA GLY A 54 21.37 -13.94 -8.85
C GLY A 54 21.52 -15.38 -9.35
N GLY A 55 22.40 -16.15 -8.72
CA GLY A 55 22.66 -17.56 -9.07
C GLY A 55 21.79 -18.57 -8.31
N GLY A 56 22.28 -19.80 -8.15
CA GLY A 56 21.71 -20.83 -7.28
C GLY A 56 20.83 -21.89 -7.96
N LEU A 57 20.81 -21.95 -9.30
CA LEU A 57 19.91 -22.82 -10.09
C LEU A 57 20.02 -24.30 -9.75
N TYR A 58 21.21 -24.75 -9.35
CA TYR A 58 21.48 -26.15 -9.02
C TYR A 58 21.61 -26.38 -7.51
N SER A 59 21.14 -25.44 -6.68
CA SER A 59 21.17 -25.52 -5.22
C SER A 59 19.82 -25.91 -4.65
N SER A 60 19.74 -27.03 -3.94
CA SER A 60 18.53 -27.39 -3.19
C SER A 60 18.47 -26.76 -1.79
N THR A 61 19.43 -25.92 -1.38
CA THR A 61 19.44 -25.28 -0.05
C THR A 61 20.01 -23.86 -0.03
N GLY A 62 20.59 -23.36 -1.13
CA GLY A 62 21.17 -22.02 -1.19
C GLY A 62 20.15 -20.93 -0.85
N SER A 63 20.61 -19.89 -0.15
CA SER A 63 19.83 -18.71 0.29
C SER A 63 20.59 -17.42 0.01
N GLY A 64 19.90 -16.29 -0.02
CA GLY A 64 20.53 -14.97 -0.20
C GLY A 64 21.03 -14.73 -1.63
N ASN A 65 20.41 -15.34 -2.64
CA ASN A 65 20.83 -15.17 -4.03
C ASN A 65 20.16 -13.92 -4.62
N TYR A 66 20.92 -12.84 -4.79
CA TYR A 66 20.36 -11.54 -5.14
C TYR A 66 20.74 -11.09 -6.55
N GLY A 67 19.82 -10.42 -7.23
CA GLY A 67 20.14 -9.77 -8.51
C GLY A 67 21.22 -8.71 -8.31
N ILE A 68 20.93 -7.74 -7.43
CA ILE A 68 21.88 -6.72 -6.99
C ILE A 68 21.95 -6.70 -5.46
N ALA A 69 23.16 -6.83 -4.92
CA ALA A 69 23.45 -6.64 -3.51
C ALA A 69 24.21 -5.32 -3.31
N LEU A 70 23.70 -4.46 -2.42
CA LEU A 70 24.29 -3.16 -2.13
C LEU A 70 24.62 -3.02 -0.65
N THR A 71 25.90 -2.77 -0.37
CA THR A 71 26.41 -2.40 0.96
C THR A 71 27.24 -1.13 0.82
N SER A 72 26.70 0.00 1.29
CA SER A 72 27.40 1.30 1.29
C SER A 72 27.79 1.78 -0.11
N ALA A 73 27.07 1.34 -1.15
CA ALA A 73 27.27 1.74 -2.53
C ALA A 73 26.94 3.23 -2.73
N ILE A 74 27.69 3.90 -3.60
CA ILE A 74 27.43 5.30 -3.97
C ILE A 74 27.27 5.42 -5.48
N PHE A 75 26.10 5.88 -5.90
CA PHE A 75 25.78 6.22 -7.27
C PHE A 75 25.77 7.73 -7.42
N THR A 76 26.39 8.25 -8.48
CA THR A 76 26.38 9.68 -8.77
C THR A 76 26.10 9.89 -10.26
N ALA A 77 25.08 10.68 -10.56
CA ALA A 77 24.77 11.10 -11.91
C ALA A 77 24.63 12.63 -11.93
N GLY A 78 25.43 13.29 -12.76
CA GLY A 78 25.43 14.74 -12.90
C GLY A 78 26.60 15.48 -12.22
N ASN A 79 26.84 16.72 -12.66
CA ASN A 79 27.85 17.62 -12.11
C ASN A 79 27.39 19.09 -11.97
N GLY A 80 26.09 19.36 -12.00
CA GLY A 80 25.48 20.67 -11.78
C GLY A 80 24.76 21.30 -12.99
N GLY A 81 24.71 20.62 -14.14
CA GLY A 81 24.03 21.13 -15.35
C GLY A 81 22.53 20.78 -15.41
N SER A 82 21.81 21.35 -16.39
CA SER A 82 20.34 21.26 -16.51
C SER A 82 19.82 20.03 -17.25
N THR A 83 20.70 19.23 -17.84
CA THR A 83 20.34 17.99 -18.53
C THR A 83 19.93 16.91 -17.54
N THR A 84 18.97 16.08 -17.94
CA THR A 84 18.43 14.99 -17.11
C THR A 84 19.46 13.93 -16.79
N ASN A 85 19.57 13.57 -15.51
CA ASN A 85 20.45 12.53 -15.01
C ASN A 85 19.61 11.35 -14.51
N THR A 86 19.99 10.13 -14.88
CA THR A 86 19.21 8.93 -14.57
C THR A 86 20.07 7.85 -13.93
N ILE A 87 19.58 7.25 -12.85
CA ILE A 87 20.14 6.04 -12.23
C ILE A 87 19.07 4.96 -12.26
N THR A 88 19.33 3.84 -12.93
CA THR A 88 18.39 2.72 -13.05
C THR A 88 19.04 1.45 -12.53
N LEU A 89 18.37 0.80 -11.58
CA LEU A 89 18.77 -0.47 -11.01
C LEU A 89 17.70 -1.52 -11.33
N SER A 90 18.12 -2.63 -11.93
CA SER A 90 17.27 -3.77 -12.23
C SER A 90 17.89 -5.03 -11.66
N GLY A 91 17.12 -5.77 -10.87
CA GLY A 91 17.63 -6.93 -10.16
C GLY A 91 16.64 -8.09 -10.21
N ILE A 92 17.12 -9.25 -10.61
CA ILE A 92 16.36 -10.50 -10.57
C ILE A 92 17.03 -11.43 -9.56
N GLY A 93 16.29 -11.79 -8.51
CA GLY A 93 16.74 -12.73 -7.50
C GLY A 93 17.06 -14.08 -8.12
N GLY A 94 17.97 -14.80 -7.48
CA GLY A 94 18.40 -16.10 -7.96
C GLY A 94 17.40 -17.20 -7.70
N THR A 95 17.90 -18.42 -7.61
CA THR A 95 17.14 -19.64 -7.37
C THR A 95 17.75 -20.39 -6.20
N GLY A 96 16.98 -21.27 -5.57
CA GLY A 96 17.36 -21.97 -4.35
C GLY A 96 16.11 -22.27 -3.54
N SER A 97 16.05 -23.42 -2.87
CA SER A 97 14.86 -23.75 -2.04
C SER A 97 14.96 -23.27 -0.59
N GLY A 98 16.06 -22.61 -0.20
CA GLY A 98 16.28 -22.12 1.15
C GLY A 98 16.26 -20.59 1.25
N GLY A 99 15.56 -20.07 2.25
CA GLY A 99 15.60 -18.63 2.57
C GLY A 99 15.08 -17.72 1.46
N ASN A 100 15.65 -16.51 1.39
CA ASN A 100 15.20 -15.42 0.52
C ASN A 100 16.11 -15.19 -0.69
N HIS A 101 15.50 -14.77 -1.80
CA HIS A 101 16.18 -14.41 -3.04
C HIS A 101 15.63 -13.08 -3.54
N ASN A 102 16.25 -11.97 -3.17
CA ASN A 102 15.77 -10.64 -3.52
C ASN A 102 16.23 -10.19 -4.91
N GLY A 103 15.41 -9.44 -5.63
CA GLY A 103 15.82 -8.72 -6.84
C GLY A 103 16.94 -7.75 -6.52
N ILE A 104 16.66 -6.81 -5.61
CA ILE A 104 17.64 -5.87 -5.07
C ILE A 104 17.61 -5.90 -3.55
N ASN A 105 18.78 -6.07 -2.93
CA ASN A 105 18.95 -6.07 -1.49
C ASN A 105 19.85 -4.91 -1.03
N ILE A 106 19.32 -4.02 -0.20
CA ILE A 106 20.01 -2.84 0.34
C ILE A 106 20.26 -3.07 1.83
N ALA A 107 21.43 -3.65 2.12
CA ALA A 107 21.78 -4.13 3.46
C ALA A 107 22.30 -3.01 4.37
N THR A 108 22.99 -2.02 3.82
CA THR A 108 23.47 -0.82 4.52
C THR A 108 23.16 0.43 3.72
N ALA A 109 23.22 1.60 4.35
CA ALA A 109 22.79 2.85 3.73
C ALA A 109 23.57 3.12 2.44
N ILE A 110 22.87 3.42 1.35
CA ILE A 110 23.45 3.73 0.04
C ILE A 110 23.33 5.22 -0.26
N GLY A 111 24.24 5.75 -1.06
CA GLY A 111 24.16 7.11 -1.60
C GLY A 111 23.64 7.09 -3.03
N ILE A 112 22.57 7.82 -3.32
CA ILE A 112 22.11 8.11 -4.68
C ILE A 112 22.13 9.62 -4.86
N ASN A 113 23.10 10.12 -5.62
CA ASN A 113 23.33 11.54 -5.84
C ASN A 113 22.91 11.92 -7.26
N LEU A 114 21.76 12.58 -7.38
CA LEU A 114 21.28 13.21 -8.62
C LEU A 114 21.68 14.69 -8.61
N ASN A 115 22.75 15.00 -9.33
CA ASN A 115 23.43 16.29 -9.34
C ASN A 115 23.12 17.11 -10.61
N GLY A 116 21.90 17.03 -11.15
CA GLY A 116 21.43 17.97 -12.17
C GLY A 116 20.90 19.26 -11.54
N SER A 117 20.41 20.20 -12.34
CA SER A 117 19.58 21.33 -11.90
C SER A 117 18.14 21.23 -12.40
N GLY A 118 17.86 20.25 -13.28
CA GLY A 118 16.50 19.95 -13.75
C GLY A 118 15.67 19.16 -12.73
N ASN A 119 14.34 19.22 -12.89
CA ASN A 119 13.38 18.48 -12.05
C ASN A 119 13.12 17.06 -12.55
N SER A 120 13.66 16.70 -13.73
CA SER A 120 13.43 15.40 -14.38
C SER A 120 14.44 14.33 -13.99
N ASP A 121 15.38 14.62 -13.08
CA ASP A 121 16.35 13.61 -12.62
C ASP A 121 15.62 12.46 -11.91
N THR A 122 16.01 11.22 -12.21
CA THR A 122 15.35 10.03 -11.67
C THR A 122 16.32 8.99 -11.10
N ALA A 123 15.89 8.35 -10.01
CA ALA A 123 16.45 7.12 -9.50
C ALA A 123 15.36 6.05 -9.56
N THR A 124 15.53 5.05 -10.42
CA THR A 124 14.50 4.06 -10.72
C THR A 124 14.96 2.66 -10.35
N PHE A 125 14.15 1.97 -9.56
CA PHE A 125 14.18 0.51 -9.40
C PHE A 125 13.21 -0.08 -10.42
N LEU A 126 13.74 -0.74 -11.45
CA LEU A 126 13.00 -1.18 -12.63
C LEU A 126 13.07 -2.70 -12.81
N ASN A 127 11.94 -3.35 -13.06
CA ASN A 127 11.88 -4.81 -13.33
C ASN A 127 12.59 -5.59 -12.21
N CYS A 128 12.26 -5.26 -10.95
CA CYS A 128 12.90 -5.83 -9.79
C CYS A 128 12.10 -7.03 -9.29
N HIS A 129 12.62 -8.25 -9.50
CA HIS A 129 11.90 -9.48 -9.20
C HIS A 129 12.63 -10.29 -8.14
N GLY A 130 11.92 -10.75 -7.12
CA GLY A 130 12.43 -11.80 -6.26
C GLY A 130 12.65 -13.11 -7.05
N GLY A 131 13.45 -14.00 -6.50
CA GLY A 131 13.79 -15.30 -7.08
C GLY A 131 12.67 -16.33 -7.00
N LEU A 132 12.77 -17.40 -7.79
CA LEU A 132 11.66 -18.36 -7.96
C LEU A 132 11.55 -19.44 -6.86
N GLY A 133 12.59 -19.63 -6.05
CA GLY A 133 12.60 -20.65 -5.00
C GLY A 133 12.47 -20.05 -3.59
N GLY A 134 12.31 -20.89 -2.58
CA GLY A 134 12.22 -20.45 -1.17
C GLY A 134 10.96 -19.61 -0.86
N SER A 135 11.04 -18.87 0.24
CA SER A 135 10.01 -17.94 0.73
C SER A 135 10.66 -16.57 0.95
N THR A 136 9.90 -15.54 1.34
CA THR A 136 10.47 -14.22 1.66
C THR A 136 11.23 -13.60 0.50
N ASN A 137 10.79 -13.84 -0.74
CA ASN A 137 11.45 -13.31 -1.93
C ASN A 137 10.94 -11.90 -2.21
N ILE A 138 11.88 -10.95 -2.28
CA ILE A 138 11.53 -9.52 -2.33
C ILE A 138 12.00 -8.91 -3.64
N GLY A 139 11.15 -8.16 -4.35
CA GLY A 139 11.58 -7.38 -5.51
C GLY A 139 12.66 -6.36 -5.13
N VAL A 140 12.34 -5.46 -4.19
CA VAL A 140 13.30 -4.51 -3.59
C VAL A 140 13.18 -4.50 -2.06
N ASN A 141 14.30 -4.82 -1.37
CA ASN A 141 14.38 -4.88 0.08
C ASN A 141 15.25 -3.76 0.65
N PHE A 142 14.65 -2.87 1.45
CA PHE A 142 15.35 -1.89 2.26
C PHE A 142 15.46 -2.36 3.71
N THR A 143 16.67 -2.74 4.14
CA THR A 143 17.02 -2.92 5.56
C THR A 143 17.90 -1.78 6.08
N ALA A 144 18.16 -0.79 5.24
CA ALA A 144 18.90 0.43 5.56
C ALA A 144 18.24 1.65 4.90
N PRO A 145 18.40 2.86 5.46
CA PRO A 145 17.72 4.04 4.95
C PRO A 145 18.27 4.50 3.60
N LEU A 146 17.40 5.16 2.83
CA LEU A 146 17.75 5.89 1.62
C LEU A 146 17.18 7.30 1.71
N THR A 147 18.03 8.29 1.47
CA THR A 147 17.62 9.69 1.31
C THR A 147 18.04 10.17 -0.05
N LEU A 148 17.05 10.40 -0.92
CA LEU A 148 17.24 11.10 -2.16
C LEU A 148 16.89 12.58 -1.93
N VAL A 149 17.86 13.48 -2.05
CA VAL A 149 17.64 14.91 -1.73
C VAL A 149 16.90 15.63 -2.86
N ARG A 150 17.04 15.15 -4.11
CA ARG A 150 16.49 15.77 -5.32
C ARG A 150 16.07 14.73 -6.34
N GLY A 151 15.13 15.11 -7.21
CA GLY A 151 14.62 14.24 -8.27
C GLY A 151 13.49 13.32 -7.79
N THR A 152 13.15 12.36 -8.65
CA THR A 152 12.10 11.38 -8.41
C THR A 152 12.70 10.03 -8.07
N LEU A 153 12.25 9.43 -6.97
CA LEU A 153 12.47 8.02 -6.65
C LEU A 153 11.32 7.20 -7.23
N GLN A 154 11.63 6.23 -8.08
CA GLN A 154 10.61 5.45 -8.77
C GLN A 154 10.80 3.95 -8.58
N PHE A 155 9.70 3.24 -8.34
CA PHE A 155 9.61 1.79 -8.37
C PHE A 155 8.65 1.40 -9.50
N THR A 156 9.10 0.55 -10.42
CA THR A 156 8.28 0.15 -11.57
C THR A 156 8.51 -1.30 -11.91
N ASN A 157 7.40 -2.05 -12.03
CA ASN A 157 7.41 -3.49 -12.27
C ASN A 157 8.28 -4.21 -11.24
N THR A 158 7.86 -4.13 -9.98
CA THR A 158 8.55 -4.74 -8.86
C THR A 158 7.69 -5.89 -8.34
N THR A 159 8.21 -7.11 -8.31
CA THR A 159 7.42 -8.27 -7.87
C THR A 159 8.17 -9.11 -6.86
N GLY A 160 7.48 -9.59 -5.83
CA GLY A 160 7.98 -10.67 -5.01
C GLY A 160 8.23 -11.91 -5.87
N GLY A 161 9.22 -12.68 -5.50
CA GLY A 161 9.49 -13.96 -6.16
C GLY A 161 8.59 -15.06 -5.62
N GLY A 162 8.96 -16.31 -5.88
CA GLY A 162 8.38 -17.49 -5.24
C GLY A 162 7.79 -18.50 -6.22
N SER A 163 7.36 -19.61 -5.63
CA SER A 163 6.60 -20.69 -6.28
C SER A 163 5.23 -20.82 -5.63
N GLY A 164 4.37 -21.71 -6.12
CA GLY A 164 3.00 -21.86 -5.60
C GLY A 164 2.89 -22.17 -4.09
N SER A 165 3.94 -22.71 -3.47
CA SER A 165 4.01 -22.99 -2.03
C SER A 165 4.80 -21.96 -1.22
N ALA A 166 5.37 -20.94 -1.87
CA ALA A 166 6.13 -19.91 -1.19
C ALA A 166 5.22 -19.06 -0.30
N THR A 167 5.80 -18.47 0.73
CA THR A 167 5.12 -17.56 1.65
C THR A 167 5.90 -16.26 1.76
N ASP A 168 5.24 -15.19 2.19
CA ASP A 168 5.92 -13.97 2.64
C ASP A 168 6.65 -13.23 1.51
N ASN A 169 6.18 -13.33 0.26
CA ASN A 169 6.84 -12.69 -0.87
C ASN A 169 6.38 -11.25 -1.04
N TYR A 170 7.34 -10.34 -1.20
CA TYR A 170 7.07 -8.90 -1.18
C TYR A 170 7.51 -8.20 -2.45
N GLY A 171 6.72 -7.28 -2.99
CA GLY A 171 7.18 -6.40 -4.06
C GLY A 171 8.27 -5.47 -3.53
N LEU A 172 7.86 -4.54 -2.69
CA LEU A 172 8.72 -3.54 -2.04
C LEU A 172 8.57 -3.65 -0.52
N GLN A 173 9.69 -3.87 0.18
CA GLN A 173 9.71 -3.91 1.64
C GLN A 173 10.63 -2.84 2.22
N LEU A 174 10.12 -2.10 3.22
CA LEU A 174 10.92 -1.30 4.14
C LEU A 174 10.86 -1.95 5.51
N SER A 175 12.00 -2.46 5.98
CA SER A 175 12.09 -3.15 7.27
C SER A 175 12.70 -2.22 8.32
N GLY A 176 11.84 -1.43 8.98
CA GLY A 176 12.23 -0.56 10.08
C GLY A 176 13.12 0.63 9.67
N VAL A 177 13.07 1.05 8.41
CA VAL A 177 13.92 2.12 7.87
C VAL A 177 13.17 3.17 7.08
N ALA A 178 13.75 4.37 6.99
CA ALA A 178 13.20 5.47 6.22
C ALA A 178 13.71 5.49 4.77
N VAL A 179 12.81 5.64 3.82
CA VAL A 179 13.10 5.92 2.40
C VAL A 179 12.42 7.22 2.04
N THR A 180 13.22 8.25 1.71
CA THR A 180 12.74 9.62 1.53
C THR A 180 13.21 10.20 0.20
N ALA A 181 12.32 10.94 -0.48
CA ALA A 181 12.61 11.67 -1.72
C ALA A 181 11.60 12.82 -1.89
N PRO A 182 11.90 13.89 -2.66
CA PRO A 182 10.91 14.93 -2.95
C PRO A 182 9.66 14.42 -3.68
N THR A 183 9.81 13.37 -4.49
CA THR A 183 8.72 12.68 -5.18
C THR A 183 9.01 11.19 -5.17
N ILE A 184 8.04 10.39 -4.73
CA ILE A 184 8.12 8.93 -4.72
C ILE A 184 6.96 8.39 -5.56
N LEU A 185 7.29 7.65 -6.60
CA LEU A 185 6.33 7.01 -7.48
C LEU A 185 6.50 5.49 -7.42
N GLY A 186 5.39 4.78 -7.38
CA GLY A 186 5.35 3.32 -7.38
C GLY A 186 4.24 2.82 -8.27
N GLY A 187 4.59 2.09 -9.32
CA GLY A 187 3.64 1.42 -10.20
C GLY A 187 3.98 -0.05 -10.34
N ASP A 188 2.96 -0.89 -10.46
CA ASP A 188 3.10 -2.33 -10.65
C ASP A 188 4.00 -2.99 -9.58
N ILE A 189 3.71 -2.71 -8.31
CA ILE A 189 4.42 -3.32 -7.17
C ILE A 189 3.59 -4.48 -6.62
N TYR A 190 4.01 -5.72 -6.85
CA TYR A 190 3.23 -6.89 -6.49
C TYR A 190 3.92 -7.82 -5.49
N GLY A 191 3.16 -8.33 -4.52
CA GLY A 191 3.54 -9.53 -3.79
C GLY A 191 3.70 -10.69 -4.77
N GLY A 192 4.68 -11.57 -4.53
CA GLY A 192 4.95 -12.70 -5.41
C GLY A 192 3.87 -13.77 -5.36
N PRO A 193 3.91 -14.76 -6.28
CA PRO A 193 3.06 -15.94 -6.18
C PRO A 193 3.39 -16.74 -4.92
N GLY A 194 2.38 -17.39 -4.33
CA GLY A 194 2.54 -18.16 -3.10
C GLY A 194 1.22 -18.48 -2.43
N SER A 195 1.24 -19.33 -1.40
CA SER A 195 0.05 -19.71 -0.62
C SER A 195 -0.02 -19.04 0.76
N GLY A 196 1.01 -18.28 1.15
CA GLY A 196 1.07 -17.51 2.40
C GLY A 196 0.74 -16.03 2.23
N THR A 197 1.17 -15.21 3.18
CA THR A 197 0.99 -13.76 3.20
C THR A 197 1.89 -13.05 2.19
N ASN A 198 1.38 -12.63 1.02
CA ASN A 198 2.19 -11.89 0.04
C ASN A 198 1.73 -10.43 -0.04
N TYR A 199 2.70 -9.51 -0.09
CA TYR A 199 2.45 -8.07 0.01
C TYR A 199 3.05 -7.31 -1.17
N GLY A 200 2.28 -6.41 -1.80
CA GLY A 200 2.83 -5.48 -2.79
C GLY A 200 3.83 -4.53 -2.14
N LEU A 201 3.31 -3.60 -1.34
CA LEU A 201 4.10 -2.68 -0.52
C LEU A 201 3.96 -3.05 0.96
N TYR A 202 5.10 -3.27 1.62
CA TYR A 202 5.14 -3.57 3.04
C TYR A 202 6.02 -2.62 3.85
N LEU A 203 5.39 -1.83 4.73
CA LEU A 203 6.06 -1.00 5.73
C LEU A 203 6.08 -1.74 7.07
N ASN A 204 7.19 -2.44 7.33
CA ASN A 204 7.35 -3.31 8.49
C ASN A 204 8.06 -2.60 9.65
N GLY A 205 7.33 -2.41 10.76
CA GLY A 205 7.87 -1.82 11.99
C GLY A 205 7.79 -0.29 12.05
N ALA A 206 7.89 0.25 13.27
CA ALA A 206 7.69 1.68 13.54
C ALA A 206 8.73 2.61 12.88
N GLY A 207 9.92 2.07 12.56
CA GLY A 207 10.96 2.80 11.82
C GLY A 207 10.75 2.81 10.30
N ALA A 208 9.80 2.05 9.77
CA ALA A 208 9.51 2.04 8.33
C ALA A 208 8.78 3.32 7.94
N ILE A 209 9.47 4.22 7.24
CA ILE A 209 8.92 5.53 6.84
C ILE A 209 9.06 5.68 5.33
N LEU A 210 7.95 5.89 4.63
CA LEU A 210 7.94 6.27 3.23
C LEU A 210 7.68 7.78 3.11
N GLY A 211 8.70 8.52 2.67
CA GLY A 211 8.65 9.97 2.57
C GLY A 211 9.04 10.72 3.84
N SER A 212 8.76 12.02 3.85
CA SER A 212 9.19 12.97 4.87
C SER A 212 8.37 14.27 4.77
N SER A 213 8.61 15.21 5.69
CA SER A 213 8.06 16.57 5.62
C SER A 213 8.58 17.40 4.43
N THR A 214 9.54 16.90 3.66
CA THR A 214 10.02 17.52 2.40
C THR A 214 9.50 16.81 1.15
N THR A 215 8.80 15.69 1.30
CA THR A 215 8.21 14.94 0.19
C THR A 215 6.94 15.65 -0.29
N ASN A 216 6.85 15.98 -1.57
CA ASN A 216 5.68 16.68 -2.14
C ASN A 216 4.61 15.71 -2.65
N LEU A 217 5.04 14.56 -3.17
CA LEU A 217 4.16 13.59 -3.79
C LEU A 217 4.60 12.17 -3.43
N ILE A 218 3.64 11.38 -2.98
CA ILE A 218 3.72 9.93 -2.95
C ILE A 218 2.52 9.41 -3.75
N ASP A 219 2.80 8.66 -4.81
CA ASP A 219 1.79 7.95 -5.60
C ASP A 219 2.23 6.49 -5.73
N MET A 220 1.54 5.59 -5.02
CA MET A 220 1.89 4.18 -4.93
C MET A 220 0.71 3.32 -5.33
N SER A 221 0.89 2.49 -6.35
CA SER A 221 -0.01 1.40 -6.73
C SER A 221 0.65 0.06 -6.46
N ALA A 222 0.04 -0.76 -5.62
CA ALA A 222 0.56 -2.07 -5.24
C ALA A 222 -0.53 -3.14 -5.15
N GLY A 223 -0.16 -4.39 -5.45
CA GLY A 223 -1.06 -5.54 -5.44
C GLY A 223 -0.44 -6.78 -4.84
N SER A 224 -1.16 -7.90 -4.81
CA SER A 224 -0.58 -9.22 -4.52
C SER A 224 -0.96 -10.22 -5.61
N LEU A 225 0.01 -11.01 -6.07
CA LEU A 225 -0.21 -12.17 -6.93
C LEU A 225 -0.42 -13.46 -6.14
N GLY A 226 -0.41 -13.37 -4.81
CA GLY A 226 -0.58 -14.51 -3.94
C GLY A 226 -1.92 -15.22 -4.18
N MET A 227 -1.89 -16.54 -4.02
CA MET A 227 -3.01 -17.46 -4.20
C MET A 227 -3.57 -17.90 -2.84
N GLY A 228 -3.10 -17.33 -1.74
CA GLY A 228 -3.56 -17.67 -0.40
C GLY A 228 -4.70 -16.77 0.07
N GLY A 229 -4.85 -16.76 1.39
CA GLY A 229 -5.51 -15.69 2.13
C GLY A 229 -4.49 -14.75 2.75
N SER A 230 -4.94 -13.63 3.32
CA SER A 230 -4.06 -12.61 3.91
C SER A 230 -3.12 -12.00 2.88
N GLU A 231 -3.63 -11.76 1.67
CA GLU A 231 -2.89 -11.12 0.59
C GLU A 231 -3.15 -9.62 0.59
N HIS A 232 -2.09 -8.81 0.59
CA HIS A 232 -2.21 -7.35 0.70
C HIS A 232 -1.64 -6.64 -0.52
N GLY A 233 -2.38 -5.68 -1.07
CA GLY A 233 -1.78 -4.70 -1.97
C GLY A 233 -0.78 -3.83 -1.20
N ILE A 234 -1.26 -3.16 -0.16
CA ILE A 234 -0.46 -2.33 0.74
C ILE A 234 -0.71 -2.74 2.19
N LEU A 235 0.36 -3.03 2.93
CA LEU A 235 0.33 -3.26 4.37
C LEU A 235 1.24 -2.27 5.10
N ILE A 236 0.66 -1.55 6.06
CA ILE A 236 1.39 -0.67 6.99
C ILE A 236 1.25 -1.24 8.39
N SER A 237 2.25 -2.00 8.83
CA SER A 237 2.15 -2.81 10.05
C SER A 237 2.59 -2.08 11.33
N ALA A 238 3.19 -0.90 11.20
CA ALA A 238 3.52 0.07 12.27
C ALA A 238 4.25 1.31 11.71
N GLY A 239 4.59 1.28 10.42
CA GLY A 239 5.29 2.37 9.75
C GLY A 239 4.43 3.61 9.51
N SER A 240 5.00 4.53 8.75
CA SER A 240 4.34 5.77 8.36
C SER A 240 4.56 6.13 6.90
N VAL A 241 3.59 6.82 6.32
CA VAL A 241 3.72 7.50 5.03
C VAL A 241 3.59 8.98 5.30
N VAL A 242 4.56 9.76 4.84
CA VAL A 242 4.66 11.18 5.16
C VAL A 242 4.90 11.97 3.88
N VAL A 243 3.99 12.88 3.60
CA VAL A 243 4.21 13.99 2.66
C VAL A 243 4.12 15.30 3.42
N ASN A 244 4.65 16.37 2.83
CA ASN A 244 4.52 17.70 3.39
C ASN A 244 3.04 18.12 3.42
N THR A 245 2.76 19.19 4.16
CA THR A 245 1.40 19.62 4.49
C THR A 245 0.63 20.24 3.32
N SER A 246 1.32 20.55 2.23
CA SER A 246 0.72 20.94 0.93
C SER A 246 0.85 19.83 -0.11
N GLY A 247 1.43 18.69 0.28
CA GLY A 247 1.74 17.56 -0.58
C GLY A 247 0.55 16.63 -0.76
N THR A 248 0.66 15.75 -1.75
CA THR A 248 -0.36 14.77 -2.10
C THR A 248 0.13 13.36 -1.81
N MET A 249 -0.70 12.58 -1.13
CA MET A 249 -0.53 11.16 -0.92
C MET A 249 -1.65 10.41 -1.63
N LEU A 250 -1.30 9.53 -2.56
CA LEU A 250 -2.19 8.61 -3.23
C LEU A 250 -1.68 7.18 -3.01
N LEU A 251 -2.46 6.38 -2.31
CA LEU A 251 -2.18 4.96 -2.09
C LEU A 251 -3.29 4.13 -2.75
N THR A 252 -2.92 3.30 -3.71
CA THR A 252 -3.81 2.37 -4.40
C THR A 252 -3.36 0.94 -4.12
N GLY A 253 -4.24 0.14 -3.52
CA GLY A 253 -3.96 -1.22 -3.11
C GLY A 253 -4.96 -2.22 -3.70
N ILE A 254 -4.46 -3.35 -4.22
CA ILE A 254 -5.29 -4.45 -4.72
C ILE A 254 -4.93 -5.74 -3.97
N GLY A 255 -5.90 -6.35 -3.27
CA GLY A 255 -5.72 -7.63 -2.61
C GLY A 255 -5.49 -8.76 -3.60
N GLY A 256 -4.85 -9.85 -3.15
CA GLY A 256 -4.58 -11.03 -3.98
C GLY A 256 -5.74 -12.03 -4.06
N GLY A 257 -5.42 -13.30 -4.28
CA GLY A 257 -6.40 -14.39 -4.36
C GLY A 257 -7.03 -14.58 -5.75
N LEU A 258 -6.65 -13.77 -6.75
CA LEU A 258 -7.16 -13.88 -8.13
C LEU A 258 -7.07 -15.29 -8.71
N TYR A 259 -6.06 -16.05 -8.31
CA TYR A 259 -5.77 -17.39 -8.81
C TYR A 259 -6.14 -18.51 -7.82
N SER A 260 -6.95 -18.24 -6.80
CA SER A 260 -7.25 -19.18 -5.72
C SER A 260 -8.73 -19.45 -5.49
N SER A 261 -9.04 -20.71 -5.16
CA SER A 261 -10.36 -21.17 -4.73
C SER A 261 -10.58 -21.16 -3.21
N SER A 262 -9.63 -20.66 -2.40
CA SER A 262 -9.74 -20.71 -0.93
C SER A 262 -9.23 -19.48 -0.18
N GLY A 263 -8.84 -18.41 -0.87
CA GLY A 263 -8.32 -17.20 -0.22
C GLY A 263 -9.37 -16.47 0.63
N SER A 264 -9.04 -16.12 1.86
CA SER A 264 -9.84 -15.28 2.78
C SER A 264 -9.00 -14.10 3.26
N SER A 265 -9.62 -13.04 3.80
CA SER A 265 -8.85 -11.93 4.39
C SER A 265 -7.90 -11.28 3.38
N ASN A 266 -8.35 -10.97 2.17
CA ASN A 266 -7.51 -10.26 1.20
C ASN A 266 -7.80 -8.77 1.24
N TYR A 267 -6.75 -7.96 1.27
CA TYR A 267 -6.82 -6.53 1.55
C TYR A 267 -6.26 -5.72 0.38
N GLY A 268 -7.01 -4.74 -0.09
CA GLY A 268 -6.42 -3.69 -0.93
C GLY A 268 -5.37 -2.93 -0.13
N ILE A 269 -5.83 -2.28 0.94
CA ILE A 269 -4.98 -1.56 1.90
C ILE A 269 -5.32 -2.01 3.33
N SER A 270 -4.31 -2.32 4.13
CA SER A 270 -4.50 -2.66 5.55
C SER A 270 -3.52 -1.94 6.46
N PHE A 271 -4.02 -1.57 7.63
CA PHE A 271 -3.26 -1.03 8.76
C PHE A 271 -3.39 -2.03 9.92
N ALA A 272 -2.28 -2.34 10.61
CA ALA A 272 -2.29 -3.41 11.63
C ALA A 272 -1.89 -2.94 13.04
N SER A 273 -0.85 -2.10 13.20
CA SER A 273 -0.32 -1.78 14.52
C SER A 273 0.17 -0.33 14.65
N SER A 274 -0.74 0.63 14.88
CA SER A 274 -0.42 2.06 15.10
C SER A 274 0.22 2.77 13.90
N ALA A 275 -0.22 2.40 12.69
CA ALA A 275 0.22 3.05 11.46
C ALA A 275 -0.11 4.54 11.43
N LYS A 276 0.69 5.33 10.69
CA LYS A 276 0.49 6.78 10.60
C LYS A 276 0.54 7.27 9.16
N LEU A 277 -0.43 8.10 8.78
CA LEU A 277 -0.42 8.83 7.52
C LEU A 277 -0.40 10.32 7.83
N THR A 278 0.55 11.05 7.26
CA THR A 278 0.65 12.51 7.43
C THR A 278 0.80 13.17 6.06
N GLY A 279 -0.02 14.17 5.76
CA GLY A 279 0.06 14.86 4.48
C GLY A 279 -0.85 16.07 4.35
N GLY A 280 -0.86 16.72 3.18
CA GLY A 280 -1.85 17.73 2.82
C GLY A 280 -3.16 17.07 2.36
N ALA A 281 -3.16 16.55 1.14
CA ALA A 281 -4.26 15.74 0.61
C ALA A 281 -3.91 14.25 0.71
N ILE A 282 -4.83 13.44 1.26
CA ILE A 282 -4.63 11.99 1.41
C ILE A 282 -5.77 11.25 0.71
N THR A 283 -5.43 10.40 -0.26
CA THR A 283 -6.37 9.55 -0.98
C THR A 283 -5.96 8.08 -0.85
N LEU A 284 -6.91 7.26 -0.40
CA LEU A 284 -6.75 5.82 -0.26
C LEU A 284 -7.74 5.12 -1.19
N ASN A 285 -7.25 4.28 -2.09
CA ASN A 285 -8.04 3.46 -2.99
C ASN A 285 -7.71 1.99 -2.74
N GLY A 286 -8.64 1.24 -2.17
CA GLY A 286 -8.43 -0.17 -1.87
C GLY A 286 -9.44 -1.05 -2.56
N THR A 287 -8.97 -2.08 -3.26
CA THR A 287 -9.82 -3.16 -3.78
C THR A 287 -9.46 -4.47 -3.09
N GLY A 288 -10.43 -5.11 -2.46
CA GLY A 288 -10.27 -6.42 -1.85
C GLY A 288 -9.95 -7.48 -2.90
N GLY A 289 -9.35 -8.58 -2.46
CA GLY A 289 -9.03 -9.69 -3.34
C GLY A 289 -10.26 -10.48 -3.81
N THR A 290 -10.06 -11.47 -4.67
CA THR A 290 -11.11 -12.45 -5.00
C THR A 290 -10.82 -13.79 -4.34
N GLY A 291 -11.85 -14.50 -3.90
CA GLY A 291 -11.83 -15.92 -3.56
C GLY A 291 -12.79 -16.64 -4.50
N TYR A 292 -12.29 -17.53 -5.35
CA TYR A 292 -13.14 -18.32 -6.25
C TYR A 292 -13.92 -19.39 -5.46
N ILE A 293 -15.10 -19.77 -5.98
CA ILE A 293 -16.09 -20.74 -5.47
C ILE A 293 -15.60 -21.68 -4.36
N GLY A 294 -16.12 -21.44 -3.14
CA GLY A 294 -16.29 -22.51 -2.17
C GLY A 294 -16.05 -22.14 -0.72
N LEU A 295 -15.00 -21.38 -0.36
CA LEU A 295 -14.53 -21.46 1.04
C LEU A 295 -13.97 -20.18 1.69
N GLY A 296 -13.62 -19.13 0.95
CA GLY A 296 -13.03 -17.90 1.53
C GLY A 296 -13.95 -16.68 1.57
N GLY A 297 -13.84 -15.89 2.65
CA GLY A 297 -14.58 -14.66 2.92
C GLY A 297 -13.73 -13.62 3.65
N GLY A 298 -14.29 -12.45 3.96
CA GLY A 298 -13.51 -11.43 4.69
C GLY A 298 -12.64 -10.60 3.75
N HIS A 299 -13.10 -10.22 2.56
CA HIS A 299 -12.27 -9.38 1.68
C HIS A 299 -12.49 -7.90 1.97
N TYR A 300 -11.41 -7.14 2.06
CA TYR A 300 -11.44 -5.74 2.46
C TYR A 300 -10.86 -4.88 1.35
N GLY A 301 -11.61 -3.90 0.86
CA GLY A 301 -11.03 -2.81 0.08
C GLY A 301 -9.99 -2.10 0.93
N ILE A 302 -10.44 -1.51 2.03
CA ILE A 302 -9.58 -0.84 3.02
C ILE A 302 -9.94 -1.32 4.43
N ASN A 303 -8.93 -1.77 5.18
CA ASN A 303 -9.04 -2.12 6.59
C ASN A 303 -8.37 -1.06 7.47
N LEU A 304 -9.16 -0.13 8.02
CA LEU A 304 -8.74 1.00 8.85
C LEU A 304 -8.64 0.61 10.32
N GLN A 305 -7.77 -0.35 10.64
CA GLN A 305 -7.50 -0.75 12.01
C GLN A 305 -6.24 -0.08 12.57
N ASN A 306 -6.36 0.53 13.75
CA ASN A 306 -5.23 1.07 14.51
C ASN A 306 -4.37 2.05 13.69
N VAL A 307 -5.01 3.03 13.06
CA VAL A 307 -4.35 4.03 12.20
C VAL A 307 -4.66 5.44 12.67
N ALA A 308 -3.63 6.30 12.62
CA ALA A 308 -3.77 7.73 12.76
C ALA A 308 -3.54 8.41 11.40
N ILE A 309 -4.48 9.24 10.97
CA ILE A 309 -4.38 10.03 9.74
C ILE A 309 -4.41 11.51 10.12
N THR A 310 -3.36 12.23 9.77
CA THR A 310 -3.23 13.67 9.98
C THR A 310 -3.14 14.38 8.64
N SER A 311 -4.11 15.24 8.36
CA SER A 311 -4.14 16.07 7.15
C SER A 311 -3.97 17.54 7.53
N GLY A 312 -2.90 18.18 7.03
CA GLY A 312 -2.53 19.58 7.28
C GLY A 312 -1.69 19.83 8.55
N ALA A 313 -1.21 21.07 8.70
CA ALA A 313 -0.39 21.54 9.85
C ALA A 313 -0.96 22.74 10.62
N GLY A 314 -2.25 23.07 10.47
CA GLY A 314 -2.81 24.31 11.00
C GLY A 314 -2.63 25.46 10.00
N GLY A 315 -3.73 25.97 9.46
CA GLY A 315 -3.74 27.09 8.50
C GLY A 315 -4.99 27.12 7.62
N SER A 316 -5.10 28.15 6.76
CA SER A 316 -6.27 28.46 5.92
C SER A 316 -6.56 27.49 4.76
N THR A 317 -5.80 26.39 4.62
CA THR A 317 -6.02 25.41 3.55
C THR A 317 -7.07 24.38 3.95
N THR A 318 -7.92 24.00 3.00
CA THR A 318 -8.87 22.89 3.15
C THR A 318 -8.11 21.57 3.15
N ASN A 319 -8.31 20.76 4.19
CA ASN A 319 -7.68 19.47 4.38
C ASN A 319 -8.66 18.36 4.01
N THR A 320 -8.22 17.42 3.18
CA THR A 320 -9.09 16.37 2.64
C THR A 320 -8.46 15.01 2.80
N VAL A 321 -9.28 14.10 3.32
CA VAL A 321 -9.00 12.66 3.34
C VAL A 321 -10.11 11.98 2.55
N VAL A 322 -9.76 11.30 1.46
CA VAL A 322 -10.69 10.56 0.62
C VAL A 322 -10.37 9.06 0.72
N ILE A 323 -11.40 8.27 1.01
CA ILE A 323 -11.30 6.83 1.21
C ILE A 323 -12.27 6.17 0.25
N THR A 324 -11.74 5.41 -0.69
CA THR A 324 -12.50 4.60 -1.66
C THR A 324 -12.17 3.14 -1.43
N GLY A 325 -13.14 2.37 -0.98
CA GLY A 325 -12.96 0.94 -0.73
C GLY A 325 -13.97 0.11 -1.52
N ALA A 326 -13.49 -0.80 -2.36
CA ALA A 326 -14.31 -1.85 -2.95
C ALA A 326 -13.88 -3.18 -2.33
N GLY A 327 -14.77 -3.88 -1.62
CA GLY A 327 -14.39 -5.20 -1.13
C GLY A 327 -14.40 -6.22 -2.25
N GLY A 328 -14.02 -7.42 -1.87
CA GLY A 328 -13.71 -8.49 -2.81
C GLY A 328 -14.92 -9.28 -3.28
N VAL A 329 -14.60 -10.35 -4.01
CA VAL A 329 -15.54 -11.42 -4.34
C VAL A 329 -15.25 -12.58 -3.40
N GLY A 330 -16.19 -13.04 -2.58
CA GLY A 330 -16.00 -14.19 -1.69
C GLY A 330 -17.31 -14.88 -1.38
N ASN A 331 -17.34 -16.21 -1.35
CA ASN A 331 -18.56 -17.00 -1.17
C ASN A 331 -18.90 -17.32 0.30
N SER A 332 -17.96 -17.10 1.22
CA SER A 332 -18.19 -17.18 2.67
C SER A 332 -17.81 -15.83 3.31
N GLY A 333 -18.02 -15.67 4.62
CA GLY A 333 -17.64 -14.45 5.37
C GLY A 333 -18.26 -13.13 4.90
N SER A 334 -17.83 -12.03 5.50
CA SER A 334 -18.31 -10.69 5.17
C SER A 334 -17.34 -9.99 4.22
N ASN A 335 -17.81 -9.26 3.21
CA ASN A 335 -16.95 -8.44 2.35
C ASN A 335 -17.17 -6.95 2.65
N TYR A 336 -16.08 -6.20 2.70
CA TYR A 336 -16.07 -4.83 3.16
C TYR A 336 -15.44 -3.91 2.12
N GLY A 337 -16.15 -2.86 1.73
CA GLY A 337 -15.54 -1.75 1.01
C GLY A 337 -14.51 -1.11 1.90
N VAL A 338 -14.99 -0.56 3.01
CA VAL A 338 -14.16 -0.04 4.09
C VAL A 338 -14.59 -0.63 5.42
N TYR A 339 -13.64 -1.17 6.16
CA TYR A 339 -13.83 -1.64 7.53
C TYR A 339 -13.11 -0.70 8.50
N VAL A 340 -13.87 -0.10 9.41
CA VAL A 340 -13.39 0.73 10.51
C VAL A 340 -13.51 -0.08 11.79
N GLY A 341 -12.36 -0.58 12.26
CA GLY A 341 -12.26 -1.33 13.51
C GLY A 341 -11.09 -0.85 14.35
N GLY A 342 -11.06 -1.23 15.63
CA GLY A 342 -10.01 -0.76 16.55
C GLY A 342 -9.98 0.76 16.68
N SER A 343 -8.80 1.34 16.92
CA SER A 343 -8.66 2.80 17.04
C SER A 343 -8.42 3.45 15.67
N LEU A 344 -9.36 4.26 15.20
CA LEU A 344 -9.18 5.16 14.04
C LEU A 344 -9.14 6.61 14.55
N ASN A 345 -8.00 7.27 14.38
CA ASN A 345 -7.83 8.68 14.76
C ASN A 345 -7.62 9.53 13.51
N ILE A 346 -8.52 10.47 13.24
CA ILE A 346 -8.42 11.39 12.10
C ILE A 346 -8.30 12.82 12.63
N SER A 347 -7.22 13.51 12.24
CA SER A 347 -6.99 14.92 12.55
C SER A 347 -6.97 15.73 11.26
N LEU A 348 -8.00 16.54 11.04
CA LEU A 348 -8.07 17.51 9.96
C LEU A 348 -7.69 18.88 10.53
N ASN A 349 -6.47 19.32 10.25
CA ASN A 349 -5.85 20.48 10.90
C ASN A 349 -6.06 21.78 10.11
N GLY A 350 -7.18 21.94 9.43
CA GLY A 350 -7.54 23.19 8.76
C GLY A 350 -8.16 24.16 9.74
N THR A 351 -8.14 25.44 9.41
CA THR A 351 -8.81 26.48 10.20
C THR A 351 -10.23 26.78 9.71
N GLY A 352 -10.70 26.08 8.67
CA GLY A 352 -12.01 26.31 8.05
C GLY A 352 -12.91 25.08 8.11
N ASN A 353 -14.22 25.32 8.09
CA ASN A 353 -15.25 24.26 8.14
C ASN A 353 -15.31 23.38 6.87
N SER A 354 -14.48 23.66 5.87
CA SER A 354 -14.43 22.93 4.60
C SER A 354 -13.59 21.65 4.66
N ASP A 355 -12.92 21.38 5.78
CA ASP A 355 -12.18 20.14 5.98
C ASP A 355 -13.12 18.93 5.88
N THR A 356 -12.70 17.90 5.15
CA THR A 356 -13.54 16.72 4.92
C THR A 356 -12.80 15.41 5.11
N LEU A 357 -13.50 14.47 5.74
CA LEU A 357 -13.24 13.04 5.60
C LEU A 357 -14.36 12.47 4.74
N THR A 358 -14.03 11.93 3.57
CA THR A 358 -15.00 11.41 2.61
C THR A 358 -14.81 9.92 2.39
N PHE A 359 -15.84 9.14 2.67
CA PHE A 359 -16.01 7.80 2.14
C PHE A 359 -16.72 7.91 0.80
N LEU A 360 -15.97 7.72 -0.29
CA LEU A 360 -16.42 7.94 -1.66
C LEU A 360 -16.51 6.61 -2.40
N ASN A 361 -17.62 6.36 -3.10
CA ASN A 361 -17.79 5.18 -3.96
C ASN A 361 -17.44 3.86 -3.26
N CYS A 362 -17.75 3.75 -1.96
CA CYS A 362 -17.40 2.58 -1.18
C CYS A 362 -18.41 1.46 -1.46
N VAL A 363 -17.94 0.28 -1.85
CA VAL A 363 -18.78 -0.86 -2.23
C VAL A 363 -18.36 -2.10 -1.45
N GLY A 364 -19.31 -2.80 -0.83
CA GLY A 364 -18.97 -3.94 0.04
C GLY A 364 -18.24 -5.09 -0.62
N GLY A 365 -18.74 -5.64 -1.72
CA GLY A 365 -18.17 -6.81 -2.37
C GLY A 365 -19.27 -7.65 -2.99
N THR A 366 -18.98 -8.90 -3.37
CA THR A 366 -19.99 -9.84 -3.86
C THR A 366 -19.81 -11.24 -3.29
N GLY A 367 -20.92 -11.98 -3.18
CA GLY A 367 -20.99 -13.29 -2.55
C GLY A 367 -21.13 -13.20 -1.02
N GLY A 368 -20.98 -14.33 -0.33
CA GLY A 368 -20.96 -14.41 1.12
C GLY A 368 -22.31 -14.10 1.79
N PRO A 369 -22.43 -14.30 3.11
CA PRO A 369 -23.61 -13.92 3.87
C PRO A 369 -23.80 -12.40 4.04
N THR A 370 -22.74 -11.59 3.95
CA THR A 370 -22.80 -10.16 4.27
C THR A 370 -21.87 -9.34 3.39
N ASN A 371 -22.34 -8.22 2.83
CA ASN A 371 -21.51 -7.25 2.11
C ASN A 371 -21.80 -5.84 2.62
N ILE A 372 -20.75 -5.07 2.95
CA ILE A 372 -20.89 -3.78 3.62
C ILE A 372 -20.02 -2.72 2.94
N GLY A 373 -20.62 -1.63 2.48
CA GLY A 373 -19.90 -0.50 1.89
C GLY A 373 -18.93 0.13 2.89
N VAL A 374 -19.43 0.54 4.05
CA VAL A 374 -18.63 1.04 5.19
C VAL A 374 -19.14 0.43 6.49
N ASP A 375 -18.28 -0.31 7.22
CA ASP A 375 -18.58 -0.92 8.52
C ASP A 375 -17.86 -0.19 9.64
N PHE A 376 -18.58 0.25 10.67
CA PHE A 376 -18.04 0.75 11.92
C PHE A 376 -18.30 -0.26 13.02
N THR A 377 -17.25 -0.96 13.46
CA THR A 377 -17.29 -1.88 14.61
C THR A 377 -16.67 -1.28 15.87
N SER A 378 -16.09 -0.08 15.76
CA SER A 378 -15.53 0.68 16.87
C SER A 378 -15.98 2.13 16.82
N ALA A 379 -15.95 2.79 17.99
CA ALA A 379 -16.31 4.19 18.09
C ALA A 379 -15.36 5.07 17.26
N PHE A 380 -15.94 6.04 16.57
CA PHE A 380 -15.26 6.99 15.70
C PHE A 380 -15.74 8.42 16.02
N ALA A 381 -14.78 9.32 16.20
CA ALA A 381 -15.06 10.74 16.38
C ALA A 381 -14.15 11.56 15.46
N LEU A 382 -14.77 12.32 14.57
CA LEU A 382 -14.11 13.38 13.83
C LEU A 382 -14.27 14.68 14.62
N ALA A 383 -13.18 15.21 15.18
CA ALA A 383 -13.26 16.39 16.05
C ALA A 383 -13.55 17.70 15.28
N HIS A 384 -13.12 17.79 14.02
CA HIS A 384 -13.22 18.97 13.18
C HIS A 384 -13.54 18.59 11.72
N GLY A 385 -14.28 19.45 11.03
CA GLY A 385 -14.67 19.25 9.62
C GLY A 385 -15.98 18.47 9.46
N THR A 386 -16.19 17.98 8.25
CA THR A 386 -17.38 17.24 7.83
C THR A 386 -17.05 15.79 7.52
N LEU A 387 -17.84 14.87 8.06
CA LEU A 387 -17.86 13.46 7.69
C LEU A 387 -18.84 13.27 6.52
N LEU A 388 -18.30 12.89 5.36
CA LEU A 388 -19.06 12.68 4.13
C LEU A 388 -19.12 11.20 3.76
N PHE A 389 -20.31 10.75 3.37
CA PHE A 389 -20.54 9.48 2.72
C PHE A 389 -21.20 9.75 1.37
N THR A 390 -20.55 9.38 0.27
CA THR A 390 -21.05 9.62 -1.09
C THR A 390 -20.99 8.33 -1.88
N SER A 391 -22.13 7.90 -2.43
CA SER A 391 -22.23 6.69 -3.26
C SER A 391 -21.73 5.44 -2.54
N VAL A 392 -22.25 5.19 -1.33
CA VAL A 392 -21.86 4.03 -0.52
C VAL A 392 -22.87 2.91 -0.73
N ILE A 393 -22.41 1.73 -1.15
CA ILE A 393 -23.27 0.61 -1.55
C ILE A 393 -22.88 -0.66 -0.80
N GLY A 394 -23.85 -1.40 -0.26
CA GLY A 394 -23.58 -2.68 0.40
C GLY A 394 -22.93 -3.74 -0.50
N GLY A 395 -23.15 -3.70 -1.81
CA GLY A 395 -22.67 -4.72 -2.75
C GLY A 395 -23.56 -5.98 -2.76
N GLY A 396 -23.12 -7.05 -3.41
CA GLY A 396 -23.70 -8.40 -3.33
C GLY A 396 -24.98 -8.65 -4.15
N SER A 397 -25.10 -9.86 -4.71
CA SER A 397 -26.32 -10.42 -5.30
C SER A 397 -26.70 -11.74 -4.60
N GLY A 398 -27.92 -12.23 -4.78
CA GLY A 398 -28.37 -13.49 -4.14
C GLY A 398 -28.82 -13.28 -2.68
N THR A 399 -28.57 -14.23 -1.78
CA THR A 399 -29.15 -14.23 -0.41
C THR A 399 -28.36 -13.43 0.64
N ALA A 400 -27.39 -12.62 0.22
CA ALA A 400 -26.56 -11.85 1.15
C ALA A 400 -27.34 -10.73 1.84
N ASN A 401 -26.93 -10.38 3.05
CA ASN A 401 -27.29 -9.12 3.70
C ASN A 401 -26.35 -8.01 3.20
N ASN A 402 -26.90 -6.89 2.75
CA ASN A 402 -26.14 -5.84 2.11
C ASN A 402 -26.41 -4.49 2.78
N TYR A 403 -25.37 -3.88 3.33
CA TYR A 403 -25.48 -2.64 4.09
C TYR A 403 -24.63 -1.55 3.45
N GLY A 404 -25.20 -0.41 3.07
CA GLY A 404 -24.40 0.73 2.62
C GLY A 404 -23.44 1.18 3.73
N ILE A 405 -24.00 1.73 4.80
CA ILE A 405 -23.30 2.04 6.04
C ILE A 405 -23.85 1.14 7.14
N TYR A 406 -22.96 0.46 7.86
CA TYR A 406 -23.31 -0.33 9.02
C TYR A 406 -22.60 0.20 10.27
N ILE A 407 -23.36 0.64 11.28
CA ILE A 407 -22.84 0.93 12.62
C ILE A 407 -23.16 -0.29 13.47
N ASN A 408 -22.14 -1.11 13.71
CA ASN A 408 -22.29 -2.50 14.11
C ASN A 408 -21.83 -2.70 15.55
N GLY A 409 -22.79 -2.74 16.48
CA GLY A 409 -22.58 -3.21 17.84
C GLY A 409 -22.93 -2.19 18.92
N SER A 410 -23.10 -2.70 20.14
CA SER A 410 -23.35 -1.86 21.31
C SER A 410 -22.16 -0.95 21.61
N ASN A 411 -22.44 0.29 21.99
CA ASN A 411 -21.47 1.34 22.34
C ASN A 411 -20.59 1.81 21.17
N VAL A 412 -20.98 1.54 19.93
CA VAL A 412 -20.36 2.16 18.76
C VAL A 412 -21.01 3.52 18.52
N SER A 413 -20.23 4.59 18.66
CA SER A 413 -20.64 5.95 18.33
C SER A 413 -19.87 6.46 17.12
N VAL A 414 -20.57 7.07 16.16
CA VAL A 414 -19.99 7.72 14.99
C VAL A 414 -20.36 9.19 15.06
N THR A 415 -19.40 10.05 15.38
CA THR A 415 -19.65 11.48 15.67
C THR A 415 -18.78 12.40 14.83
N ALA A 416 -19.36 13.53 14.42
CA ALA A 416 -18.67 14.63 13.76
C ALA A 416 -19.45 15.94 13.92
N PRO A 417 -18.84 17.13 13.76
CA PRO A 417 -19.55 18.41 13.72
C PRO A 417 -20.66 18.46 12.67
N ALA A 418 -20.38 17.90 11.49
CA ALA A 418 -21.34 17.72 10.42
C ALA A 418 -21.22 16.31 9.81
N ILE A 419 -22.36 15.65 9.59
CA ILE A 419 -22.45 14.33 8.95
C ILE A 419 -23.38 14.45 7.76
N ILE A 420 -22.89 14.13 6.56
CA ILE A 420 -23.68 14.18 5.33
C ILE A 420 -23.54 12.86 4.58
N GLY A 421 -24.67 12.22 4.32
CA GLY A 421 -24.77 11.03 3.51
C GLY A 421 -25.62 11.27 2.27
N THR A 422 -25.08 10.97 1.10
CA THR A 422 -25.79 11.02 -0.19
C THR A 422 -25.60 9.71 -0.92
N ASP A 423 -26.68 9.19 -1.50
CA ASP A 423 -26.70 7.94 -2.27
C ASP A 423 -26.13 6.76 -1.48
N ILE A 424 -26.63 6.58 -0.25
CA ILE A 424 -26.31 5.43 0.58
C ILE A 424 -27.30 4.32 0.28
N LEU A 425 -26.82 3.23 -0.33
CA LEU A 425 -27.67 2.18 -0.87
C LEU A 425 -27.40 0.84 -0.20
N GLY A 426 -28.47 0.15 0.19
CA GLY A 426 -28.43 -1.30 0.35
C GLY A 426 -28.08 -1.97 -0.98
N GLY A 427 -27.55 -3.18 -0.94
CA GLY A 427 -27.19 -3.93 -2.15
C GLY A 427 -28.37 -4.64 -2.84
N PRO A 428 -28.17 -5.18 -4.06
CA PRO A 428 -29.21 -5.85 -4.85
C PRO A 428 -29.52 -7.30 -4.44
N GLY A 429 -29.33 -7.68 -3.17
CA GLY A 429 -29.62 -9.02 -2.66
C GLY A 429 -31.08 -9.27 -2.29
N SER A 430 -31.37 -10.46 -1.79
CA SER A 430 -32.66 -10.91 -1.26
C SER A 430 -32.67 -11.07 0.26
N GLY A 431 -31.54 -10.82 0.93
CA GLY A 431 -31.45 -10.76 2.40
C GLY A 431 -31.90 -9.40 2.95
N ASN A 432 -31.28 -8.95 4.04
CA ASN A 432 -31.49 -7.59 4.54
C ASN A 432 -30.70 -6.60 3.69
N ASN A 433 -31.37 -5.67 3.03
CA ASN A 433 -30.74 -4.69 2.16
C ASN A 433 -31.01 -3.29 2.69
N TYR A 434 -30.10 -2.75 3.49
CA TYR A 434 -30.28 -1.45 4.13
C TYR A 434 -29.26 -0.42 3.63
N GLY A 435 -29.72 0.79 3.34
CA GLY A 435 -28.82 1.90 3.07
C GLY A 435 -27.96 2.22 4.30
N LEU A 436 -28.59 2.74 5.36
CA LEU A 436 -27.98 2.97 6.65
C LEU A 436 -28.59 2.01 7.68
N TYR A 437 -27.75 1.25 8.37
CA TYR A 437 -28.15 0.41 9.48
C TYR A 437 -27.38 0.76 10.75
N ILE A 438 -28.12 1.07 11.83
CA ILE A 438 -27.57 1.28 13.17
C ILE A 438 -28.06 0.12 14.05
N SER A 439 -27.15 -0.78 14.42
CA SER A 439 -27.46 -1.95 15.25
C SER A 439 -26.90 -1.84 16.66
N GLY A 440 -27.70 -2.27 17.63
CA GLY A 440 -27.34 -2.28 19.04
C GLY A 440 -28.08 -1.21 19.82
N SER A 441 -28.47 -1.54 21.05
CA SER A 441 -29.31 -0.67 21.89
C SER A 441 -28.65 0.65 22.27
N THR A 442 -27.33 0.77 22.12
CA THR A 442 -26.54 1.96 22.49
C THR A 442 -25.67 2.49 21.34
N ALA A 443 -25.89 2.01 20.12
CA ALA A 443 -25.20 2.56 18.95
C ALA A 443 -25.74 3.95 18.61
N VAL A 444 -24.86 4.86 18.21
CA VAL A 444 -25.23 6.26 17.95
C VAL A 444 -24.58 6.77 16.68
N LEU A 445 -25.38 7.43 15.83
CA LEU A 445 -24.90 8.32 14.79
C LEU A 445 -25.15 9.76 15.23
N GLY A 446 -24.10 10.57 15.28
CA GLY A 446 -24.12 11.93 15.83
C GLY A 446 -23.90 11.98 17.35
N GLY A 447 -23.69 13.19 17.87
CA GLY A 447 -23.52 13.43 19.31
C GLY A 447 -23.81 14.88 19.69
N THR A 448 -23.52 15.26 20.93
CA THR A 448 -23.77 16.64 21.44
C THR A 448 -23.02 17.73 20.66
N GLY A 449 -21.93 17.38 19.97
CA GLY A 449 -21.19 18.27 19.06
C GLY A 449 -21.68 18.26 17.60
N THR A 450 -22.62 17.40 17.23
CA THR A 450 -23.15 17.34 15.87
C THR A 450 -24.19 18.44 15.66
N THR A 451 -23.85 19.42 14.84
CA THR A 451 -24.70 20.58 14.54
C THR A 451 -25.52 20.39 13.27
N ARG A 452 -25.10 19.46 12.39
CA ARG A 452 -25.77 19.16 11.13
C ARG A 452 -25.69 17.68 10.82
N MET A 453 -26.85 17.08 10.52
CA MET A 453 -26.95 15.75 9.95
C MET A 453 -27.91 15.78 8.76
N SER A 454 -27.50 15.21 7.63
CA SER A 454 -28.34 15.06 6.44
C SER A 454 -28.05 13.71 5.80
N MET A 455 -29.03 12.82 5.73
CA MET A 455 -28.84 11.46 5.21
C MET A 455 -29.87 11.16 4.12
N SER A 456 -29.39 10.82 2.93
CA SER A 456 -30.19 10.19 1.87
C SER A 456 -29.76 8.74 1.75
N ALA A 457 -30.68 7.83 2.03
CA ALA A 457 -30.42 6.40 1.98
C ALA A 457 -31.60 5.64 1.37
N SER A 458 -31.31 4.59 0.60
CA SER A 458 -32.28 3.75 -0.08
C SER A 458 -31.82 2.29 -0.07
N SER A 459 -32.60 1.41 -0.70
CA SER A 459 -32.26 0.01 -0.90
C SER A 459 -32.34 -0.34 -2.38
N LEU A 460 -31.41 -1.18 -2.86
CA LEU A 460 -31.47 -1.82 -4.18
C LEU A 460 -32.03 -3.25 -4.10
N GLY A 461 -32.42 -3.71 -2.91
CA GLY A 461 -32.82 -5.08 -2.66
C GLY A 461 -34.10 -5.49 -3.39
N MET A 462 -34.25 -6.79 -3.60
CA MET A 462 -35.44 -7.40 -4.20
C MET A 462 -36.12 -8.42 -3.27
N GLY A 463 -35.73 -8.46 -1.99
CA GLY A 463 -36.21 -9.40 -0.99
C GLY A 463 -37.43 -8.88 -0.23
N SER A 464 -37.51 -9.22 1.06
CA SER A 464 -38.59 -8.78 1.95
C SER A 464 -38.17 -7.77 3.02
N ASN A 465 -36.87 -7.47 3.13
CA ASN A 465 -36.30 -6.60 4.16
C ASN A 465 -35.46 -5.49 3.52
N GLU A 466 -36.15 -4.54 2.89
CA GLU A 466 -35.58 -3.41 2.16
C GLU A 466 -35.92 -2.11 2.88
N ALA A 467 -34.89 -1.35 3.26
CA ALA A 467 -35.09 -0.07 3.90
C ALA A 467 -33.95 0.90 3.55
N GLY A 468 -34.27 2.18 3.43
CA GLY A 468 -33.25 3.21 3.33
C GLY A 468 -32.49 3.36 4.65
N ILE A 469 -33.20 3.56 5.75
CA ILE A 469 -32.62 3.77 7.09
C ILE A 469 -33.29 2.82 8.08
N VAL A 470 -32.48 2.08 8.84
CA VAL A 470 -32.91 1.22 9.93
C VAL A 470 -32.14 1.58 11.20
N ILE A 471 -32.89 1.81 12.28
CA ILE A 471 -32.34 2.10 13.60
C ILE A 471 -32.92 1.06 14.58
N CYS A 472 -32.06 0.18 15.08
CA CYS A 472 -32.43 -0.88 16.01
C CYS A 472 -31.83 -0.63 17.39
N GLY A 473 -32.57 0.10 18.24
CA GLY A 473 -32.19 0.41 19.61
C GLY A 473 -33.17 1.43 20.18
N ARG A 474 -33.47 1.34 21.47
CA ARG A 474 -34.44 2.21 22.16
C ARG A 474 -33.74 3.00 23.24
#